data_AF-A0A2V9BIL0-F1
#
_entry.id   AF-A0A2V9BIL0-F1
#
_cell.length_a   1.000
_cell.length_b   1.000
_cell.length_c   1.000
_cell.angle_alpha   90.00
_cell.angle_beta   90.00
_cell.angle_gamma   90.00
#
_symmetry.space_group_name_H-M   'P 1'
#
loop_
_entity.id
_entity.type
_entity.pdbx_description
1 polymer ?
#
loop_
_entity_poly.entity_id
_entity_poly.type
_entity_poly.pdbx_seq_one_letter_code
_entity_poly.pdbx_strand_id
1 'polypeptide(L)'
;MADPGQLTLIDFDRCCLADPALDVGKFFADLQCWYAAYDQPGLEQAQERFLAGYAPGAPEERLLRARLYEALELVRMSVPRVPLFDHDWASRTVRLIARAQTVMNDLELVLGLPATYYRSGGPDDLSARGNQL
;
A
#
# COMPACT_ATOMS: atom_id res chain seq x y z
N MET A 1 -12.34 -19.42 -23.31
CA MET A 1 -11.19 -18.76 -23.94
C MET A 1 -11.37 -17.27 -23.75
N ALA A 2 -10.40 -16.56 -23.19
CA ALA A 2 -10.42 -15.11 -23.18
C ALA A 2 -10.02 -14.62 -24.58
N ASP A 3 -10.84 -13.77 -25.21
CA ASP A 3 -10.48 -13.15 -26.49
C ASP A 3 -9.32 -12.16 -26.28
N PRO A 4 -8.42 -11.97 -27.26
CA PRO A 4 -7.40 -10.92 -27.19
C PRO A 4 -8.04 -9.55 -26.94
N GLY A 5 -7.71 -8.93 -25.80
CA GLY A 5 -8.30 -7.65 -25.37
C GLY A 5 -9.45 -7.75 -24.38
N GLN A 6 -9.87 -8.96 -23.99
CA GLN A 6 -10.82 -9.16 -22.89
C GLN A 6 -10.11 -9.54 -21.60
N LEU A 7 -10.55 -8.93 -20.50
CA LEU A 7 -10.16 -9.31 -19.15
C LEU A 7 -11.30 -10.13 -18.53
N THR A 8 -10.95 -11.29 -17.96
CA THR A 8 -11.89 -12.08 -17.14
C THR A 8 -11.45 -11.96 -15.68
N LEU A 9 -12.34 -11.50 -14.83
CA LEU A 9 -12.14 -11.52 -13.37
C LEU A 9 -12.58 -12.89 -12.83
N ILE A 10 -11.80 -13.42 -11.88
CA ILE A 10 -12.02 -14.70 -11.21
C ILE A 10 -11.85 -14.53 -9.70
N ASP A 11 -12.10 -15.59 -8.91
CA ASP A 11 -11.96 -15.62 -7.44
C ASP A 11 -12.82 -14.59 -6.69
N PHE A 12 -14.15 -14.71 -6.84
CA PHE A 12 -15.14 -13.82 -6.24
C PHE A 12 -15.44 -14.10 -4.75
N ASP A 13 -14.71 -14.99 -4.09
CA ASP A 13 -14.98 -15.42 -2.69
C ASP A 13 -14.89 -14.27 -1.67
N ARG A 14 -14.23 -13.17 -2.05
CA ARG A 14 -14.09 -11.97 -1.21
C ARG A 14 -14.85 -10.75 -1.75
N CYS A 15 -15.64 -10.92 -2.81
CA CYS A 15 -16.40 -9.81 -3.36
C CYS A 15 -17.55 -9.44 -2.43
N CYS A 16 -17.70 -8.14 -2.20
CA CYS A 16 -18.79 -7.57 -1.41
C CYS A 16 -19.12 -6.17 -1.92
N LEU A 17 -20.26 -5.62 -1.49
CA LEU A 17 -20.56 -4.21 -1.72
C LEU A 17 -19.64 -3.37 -0.81
N ALA A 18 -18.82 -2.53 -1.43
CA ALA A 18 -17.86 -1.66 -0.75
C ALA A 18 -17.68 -0.34 -1.51
N ASP A 19 -16.91 0.59 -0.92
CA ASP A 19 -16.46 1.79 -1.63
C ASP A 19 -15.57 1.37 -2.82
N PRO A 20 -15.86 1.77 -4.07
CA PRO A 20 -15.03 1.45 -5.22
C PRO A 20 -13.57 1.91 -5.10
N ALA A 21 -13.29 2.90 -4.24
CA ALA A 21 -11.92 3.32 -3.93
C ALA A 21 -11.10 2.22 -3.23
N LEU A 22 -11.74 1.30 -2.49
CA LEU A 22 -11.09 0.19 -1.82
C LEU A 22 -10.44 -0.76 -2.82
N ASP A 23 -11.14 -1.10 -3.90
CA ASP A 23 -10.63 -1.99 -4.94
C ASP A 23 -9.40 -1.39 -5.63
N VAL A 24 -9.42 -0.08 -5.90
CA VAL A 24 -8.27 0.64 -6.47
C VAL A 24 -7.08 0.66 -5.51
N GLY A 25 -7.32 1.00 -4.23
CA GLY A 25 -6.26 1.05 -3.22
C GLY A 25 -5.61 -0.32 -3.01
N LYS A 26 -6.41 -1.38 -2.97
CA LYS A 26 -5.94 -2.76 -2.91
C LYS A 26 -5.10 -3.13 -4.14
N PHE A 27 -5.57 -2.81 -5.33
CA PHE A 27 -4.85 -3.08 -6.57
C PHE A 27 -3.49 -2.36 -6.61
N PHE A 28 -3.42 -1.13 -6.13
CA PHE A 28 -2.15 -0.40 -6.04
C PHE A 28 -1.19 -1.01 -5.02
N ALA A 29 -1.67 -1.41 -3.85
CA ALA A 29 -0.87 -2.14 -2.88
C ALA A 29 -0.34 -3.47 -3.45
N ASP A 30 -1.15 -4.18 -4.25
CA ASP A 30 -0.74 -5.39 -4.98
C ASP A 30 0.35 -5.09 -6.02
N LEU A 31 0.19 -4.05 -6.84
CA LEU A 31 1.21 -3.61 -7.80
C LEU A 31 2.53 -3.28 -7.10
N GLN A 32 2.48 -2.54 -6.00
CA GLN A 32 3.67 -2.24 -5.21
C GLN A 32 4.39 -3.54 -4.79
N CYS A 33 3.65 -4.51 -4.26
CA CYS A 33 4.21 -5.79 -3.83
C CYS A 33 4.86 -6.55 -5.00
N TRP A 34 4.19 -6.64 -6.15
CA TRP A 34 4.71 -7.35 -7.31
C TRP A 34 5.94 -6.68 -7.90
N TYR A 35 5.91 -5.37 -8.09
CA TYR A 35 7.06 -4.62 -8.62
C TYR A 35 8.28 -4.76 -7.71
N ALA A 36 8.08 -4.79 -6.39
CA ALA A 36 9.16 -5.05 -5.43
C ALA A 36 9.71 -6.46 -5.50
N ALA A 37 8.82 -7.46 -5.61
CA ALA A 37 9.20 -8.87 -5.59
C ALA A 37 9.98 -9.27 -6.86
N TYR A 38 9.70 -8.61 -7.98
CA TYR A 38 10.30 -8.91 -9.28
C TYR A 38 11.25 -7.83 -9.80
N ASP A 39 11.64 -6.88 -8.95
CA ASP A 39 12.53 -5.75 -9.27
C ASP A 39 12.16 -5.03 -10.59
N GLN A 40 10.85 -4.83 -10.79
CA GLN A 40 10.33 -4.23 -12.02
C GLN A 40 10.33 -2.70 -11.91
N PRO A 41 10.86 -1.97 -12.90
CA PRO A 41 10.75 -0.51 -12.95
C PRO A 41 9.35 -0.09 -13.46
N GLY A 42 8.96 1.17 -13.21
CA GLY A 42 7.77 1.78 -13.82
C GLY A 42 6.47 1.60 -13.06
N LEU A 43 6.53 1.46 -11.73
CA LEU A 43 5.34 1.36 -10.87
C LEU A 43 4.40 2.55 -11.05
N GLU A 44 4.93 3.78 -11.02
CA GLU A 44 4.14 5.02 -11.18
C GLU A 44 3.42 5.03 -12.53
N GLN A 45 4.14 4.71 -13.61
CA GLN A 45 3.56 4.64 -14.95
C GLN A 45 2.45 3.59 -15.06
N ALA A 46 2.61 2.43 -14.39
CA ALA A 46 1.57 1.41 -14.34
C ALA A 46 0.31 1.89 -13.60
N GLN A 47 0.49 2.57 -12.46
CA GLN A 47 -0.61 3.18 -11.71
C GLN A 47 -1.32 4.26 -12.53
N GLU A 48 -0.59 5.13 -13.21
CA GLU A 48 -1.14 6.17 -14.09
C GLU A 48 -1.95 5.59 -15.25
N ARG A 49 -1.39 4.57 -15.94
CA ARG A 49 -2.08 3.89 -17.05
C ARG A 49 -3.34 3.18 -16.57
N PHE A 50 -3.30 2.56 -15.39
CA PHE A 50 -4.47 1.96 -14.79
C PHE A 50 -5.57 3.01 -14.54
N LEU A 51 -5.24 4.15 -13.90
CA LEU A 51 -6.22 5.21 -13.64
C LEU A 51 -6.80 5.79 -14.92
N ALA A 52 -5.97 5.99 -15.94
CA ALA A 52 -6.41 6.50 -17.24
C ALA A 52 -7.46 5.59 -17.89
N GLY A 53 -7.38 4.26 -17.68
CA GLY A 53 -8.36 3.30 -18.18
C GLY A 53 -9.56 3.08 -17.24
N TYR A 54 -9.33 3.07 -15.93
CA TYR A 54 -10.33 2.71 -14.92
C TYR A 54 -11.28 3.86 -14.57
N ALA A 55 -10.75 5.09 -14.52
CA ALA A 55 -11.44 6.22 -13.91
C ALA A 55 -11.46 7.51 -14.77
N PRO A 56 -11.81 7.47 -16.09
CA PRO A 56 -12.04 8.70 -16.83
C PRO A 56 -13.12 9.57 -16.15
N GLY A 57 -12.73 10.73 -15.63
CA GLY A 57 -13.64 11.66 -14.95
C GLY A 57 -14.10 11.24 -13.55
N ALA A 58 -13.38 10.33 -12.87
CA ALA A 58 -13.69 10.06 -11.47
C ALA A 58 -13.47 11.31 -10.59
N PRO A 59 -14.31 11.53 -9.56
CA PRO A 59 -14.10 12.61 -8.61
C PRO A 59 -12.75 12.47 -7.90
N GLU A 60 -12.08 13.59 -7.67
CA GLU A 60 -10.78 13.64 -6.99
C GLU A 60 -10.85 12.99 -5.60
N GLU A 61 -11.97 13.15 -4.90
CA GLU A 61 -12.18 12.56 -3.58
C GLU A 61 -12.15 11.03 -3.60
N ARG A 62 -12.52 10.40 -4.73
CA ARG A 62 -12.40 8.94 -4.88
C ARG A 62 -10.94 8.53 -4.96
N LEU A 63 -10.12 9.31 -5.67
CA LEU A 63 -8.68 9.04 -5.80
C LEU A 63 -7.96 9.23 -4.47
N LEU A 64 -8.33 10.27 -3.70
CA LEU A 64 -7.82 10.48 -2.34
C LEU A 64 -8.16 9.29 -1.42
N ARG A 65 -9.41 8.82 -1.43
CA ARG A 65 -9.79 7.62 -0.66
C ARG A 65 -9.05 6.37 -1.15
N ALA A 66 -8.81 6.24 -2.44
CA ALA A 66 -8.05 5.10 -2.98
C ALA A 66 -6.60 5.08 -2.45
N ARG A 67 -5.94 6.23 -2.36
CA ARG A 67 -4.61 6.35 -1.74
C ARG A 67 -4.63 6.03 -0.24
N LEU A 68 -5.68 6.44 0.47
CA LEU A 68 -5.85 6.04 1.88
C LEU A 68 -6.01 4.52 2.02
N TYR A 69 -6.83 3.90 1.17
CA TYR A 69 -7.01 2.44 1.16
C TYR A 69 -5.75 1.71 0.72
N GLU A 70 -4.92 2.27 -0.16
CA GLU A 70 -3.61 1.72 -0.53
C GLU A 70 -2.69 1.61 0.70
N ALA A 71 -2.57 2.69 1.49
CA ALA A 71 -1.79 2.66 2.72
C ALA A 71 -2.31 1.60 3.70
N LEU A 72 -3.64 1.52 3.88
CA LEU A 72 -4.27 0.51 4.73
C LEU A 72 -3.98 -0.92 4.25
N GLU A 73 -4.10 -1.17 2.95
CA GLU A 73 -3.89 -2.49 2.37
C GLU A 73 -2.42 -2.91 2.44
N LEU A 74 -1.46 -1.99 2.28
CA LEU A 74 -0.04 -2.25 2.51
C LEU A 74 0.23 -2.72 3.94
N VAL A 75 -0.37 -2.05 4.94
CA VAL A 75 -0.29 -2.49 6.35
C VAL A 75 -0.96 -3.86 6.50
N ARG A 76 -2.16 -4.05 5.95
CA ARG A 76 -2.91 -5.32 6.04
C ARG A 76 -2.13 -6.48 5.45
N MET A 77 -1.37 -6.25 4.36
CA MET A 77 -0.57 -7.28 3.67
C MET A 77 0.61 -7.81 4.49
N SER A 78 1.04 -7.10 5.55
CA SER A 78 2.07 -7.60 6.47
C SER A 78 1.71 -8.93 7.13
N VAL A 79 0.42 -9.31 7.18
CA VAL A 79 -0.04 -10.56 7.79
C VAL A 79 -0.24 -11.69 6.77
N PRO A 80 -1.09 -11.57 5.72
CA PRO A 80 -1.37 -12.67 4.81
C PRO A 80 -0.27 -12.92 3.77
N ARG A 81 0.61 -11.94 3.49
CA ARG A 81 1.61 -12.03 2.41
C ARG A 81 3.03 -12.17 2.91
N VAL A 82 3.23 -12.19 4.22
CA VAL A 82 4.53 -12.35 4.85
C VAL A 82 4.42 -13.46 5.89
N PRO A 83 4.53 -14.73 5.46
CA PRO A 83 4.49 -15.84 6.39
C PRO A 83 5.60 -15.71 7.44
N LEU A 84 5.25 -15.80 8.72
CA LEU A 84 6.21 -15.63 9.83
C LEU A 84 7.34 -16.68 9.84
N PHE A 85 7.17 -17.76 9.07
CA PHE A 85 8.17 -18.80 8.90
C PHE A 85 9.16 -18.52 7.75
N ASP A 86 8.94 -17.49 6.92
CA ASP A 86 9.93 -17.05 5.94
C ASP A 86 11.08 -16.36 6.66
N HIS A 87 12.33 -16.69 6.32
CA HIS A 87 13.52 -16.13 6.98
C HIS A 87 13.55 -14.58 6.98
N ASP A 88 13.00 -13.95 5.94
CA ASP A 88 13.01 -12.49 5.75
C ASP A 88 11.70 -11.79 6.15
N TRP A 89 10.83 -12.46 6.92
CA TRP A 89 9.49 -11.94 7.25
C TRP A 89 9.53 -10.55 7.89
N ALA A 90 10.48 -10.32 8.81
CA ALA A 90 10.61 -9.06 9.52
C ALA A 90 10.98 -7.92 8.55
N SER A 91 11.99 -8.13 7.70
CA SER A 91 12.42 -7.15 6.71
C SER A 91 11.33 -6.86 5.67
N ARG A 92 10.57 -7.87 5.25
CA ARG A 92 9.42 -7.69 4.33
C ARG A 92 8.30 -6.87 4.98
N THR A 93 8.01 -7.12 6.25
CA THR A 93 7.03 -6.36 7.03
C THR A 93 7.43 -4.90 7.15
N VAL A 94 8.70 -4.63 7.53
CA VAL A 94 9.24 -3.27 7.62
C VAL A 94 9.12 -2.55 6.27
N ARG A 95 9.43 -3.21 5.15
CA ARG A 95 9.29 -2.62 3.80
C ARG A 95 7.83 -2.25 3.47
N LEU A 96 6.86 -3.09 3.82
CA LEU A 96 5.44 -2.79 3.61
C LEU A 96 4.97 -1.61 4.45
N ILE A 97 5.38 -1.55 5.72
CA ILE A 97 5.06 -0.43 6.62
C ILE A 97 5.71 0.87 6.12
N ALA A 98 6.97 0.82 5.70
CA ALA A 98 7.68 1.99 5.16
C ALA A 98 6.98 2.54 3.91
N ARG A 99 6.47 1.66 3.03
CA ARG A 99 5.69 2.07 1.86
C ARG A 99 4.35 2.69 2.22
N ALA A 100 3.63 2.10 3.19
CA ALA A 100 2.40 2.69 3.70
C ALA A 100 2.65 4.10 4.26
N GLN A 101 3.77 4.29 4.98
CA GLN A 101 4.18 5.59 5.48
C GLN A 101 4.46 6.58 4.35
N THR A 102 5.15 6.17 3.28
CA THR A 102 5.36 7.03 2.10
C THR A 102 4.03 7.49 1.50
N VAL A 103 3.09 6.57 1.28
CA VAL A 103 1.76 6.90 0.74
C VAL A 103 1.01 7.87 1.66
N MET A 104 1.08 7.67 2.98
CA MET A 104 0.46 8.58 3.95
C MET A 104 1.09 9.97 3.95
N ASN A 105 2.42 10.07 3.87
CA ASN A 105 3.13 11.36 3.80
C ASN A 105 2.72 12.15 2.55
N ASP A 106 2.62 11.47 1.40
CA ASP A 106 2.19 12.10 0.16
C ASP A 106 0.74 12.59 0.27
N LEU A 107 -0.13 11.81 0.91
CA LEU A 107 -1.53 12.20 1.13
C LEU A 107 -1.66 13.39 2.07
N GLU A 108 -0.89 13.42 3.17
CA GLU A 108 -0.83 14.57 4.07
C GLU A 108 -0.38 15.85 3.35
N LEU A 109 0.62 15.73 2.47
CA LEU A 109 1.11 16.84 1.66
C LEU A 109 0.02 17.36 0.71
N VAL A 110 -0.69 16.47 0.01
CA VAL A 110 -1.79 16.83 -0.90
C VAL A 110 -2.94 17.51 -0.15
N LEU A 111 -3.25 17.03 1.06
CA LEU A 111 -4.33 17.58 1.89
C LEU A 111 -3.92 18.84 2.68
N GLY A 112 -2.65 19.26 2.60
CA GLY A 112 -2.13 20.39 3.38
C GLY A 112 -2.13 20.15 4.89
N LEU A 113 -2.10 18.90 5.32
CA LEU A 113 -2.05 18.53 6.73
C LEU A 113 -0.62 18.71 7.26
N PRO A 114 -0.45 19.13 8.53
CA PRO A 114 0.88 19.15 9.14
C PRO A 114 1.43 17.72 9.16
N ALA A 115 2.63 17.53 8.62
CA ALA A 115 3.28 16.23 8.59
C ALA A 115 3.22 15.59 9.98
N THR A 116 2.61 14.41 10.09
CA THR A 116 2.66 13.66 11.34
C THR A 116 4.08 13.13 11.50
N TYR A 117 4.96 13.96 12.05
CA TYR A 117 6.27 13.54 12.50
C TYR A 117 6.08 12.53 13.63
N TYR A 118 5.95 11.26 13.29
CA TYR A 118 6.32 10.21 14.21
C TYR A 118 7.84 10.38 14.38
N ARG A 119 8.27 10.98 15.49
CA ARG A 119 9.68 10.87 15.92
C ARG A 119 9.94 9.37 15.99
N SER A 120 10.62 8.84 14.98
CA SER A 120 11.34 7.59 15.13
C SER A 120 12.26 7.78 16.32
N GLY A 121 11.88 7.22 17.48
CA GLY A 121 12.85 6.98 18.54
C GLY A 121 13.98 6.19 17.90
N GLY A 122 15.14 6.82 17.76
CA GLY A 122 16.35 6.13 17.36
C GLY A 122 16.69 5.04 18.37
N PRO A 123 17.56 4.08 18.02
CA PRO A 123 17.93 2.95 18.88
C PRO A 123 18.60 3.34 20.22
N ASP A 124 18.78 4.63 20.53
CA ASP A 124 19.46 5.12 21.73
C ASP A 124 18.57 5.18 22.99
N ASP A 125 17.23 5.13 22.87
CA ASP A 125 16.32 5.36 24.00
C ASP A 125 16.10 4.14 24.92
N LEU A 126 16.70 2.99 24.61
CA LEU A 126 16.70 1.80 25.49
C LEU A 126 17.95 1.69 26.37
N SER A 127 18.95 2.56 26.19
CA SER A 127 20.18 2.56 27.01
C SER A 127 20.03 3.29 28.36
N ALA A 128 19.00 4.12 28.52
CA ALA A 128 18.86 5.01 29.68
C ALA A 128 17.98 4.45 30.83
N ARG A 129 17.46 3.22 30.72
CA ARG A 129 16.58 2.61 31.74
C ARG A 129 17.10 1.30 32.32
N GLY A 130 18.41 1.23 32.55
CA GLY A 130 19.04 0.09 33.21
C GLY A 130 20.00 0.50 34.31
N ASN A 131 19.54 1.28 35.30
CA ASN A 131 20.28 1.42 36.56
C ASN A 131 19.40 1.93 37.72
N GLN A 132 18.39 1.14 38.10
CA GLN A 132 17.85 1.12 39.46
C GLN A 132 17.33 -0.28 39.77
N LEU A 133 18.24 -1.11 40.28
CA LEU A 133 18.11 -2.13 41.35
C LEU A 133 19.30 -3.11 41.26
#